data_AF-A0A1I1YHW3-F1
#
_entry.id   AF-A0A1I1YHW3-F1
#
_cell.length_a   1.000
_cell.length_b   1.000
_cell.length_c   1.000
_cell.angle_alpha   90.00
_cell.angle_beta   90.00
_cell.angle_gamma   90.00
#
_symmetry.space_group_name_H-M   'P 1'
#
loop_
_entity.id
_entity.type
_entity.pdbx_description
1 polymer ?
#
loop_
_entity_poly.entity_id
_entity_poly.type
_entity_poly.pdbx_seq_one_letter_code
_entity_poly.pdbx_strand_id
1 'polypeptide(L)'
;MKKLPGHLRDKYEALLLVRPEWKGWARPLSNQQIAEWEQQFKATLPAEFIALLTEIGDRAPVSRHHALIPLAEAVPQLHRLGPAGPIHEPFPFTGDEPVDLPWDDDADEYADPYALRGCIPLLDDGCGTVDLLVVTGPERGRMWRFVPGGTQELRPLSRGLPRWYEDLLDVERAADDRRRQEIAALEATLLANPGDDQSALALASLVETEAPERALTLLRGVLTRHPDAPPARERLARLLFARGEYQELIDAFNGSPRIDLFRGASQELRGDHEAALATLRHASAGPLSPLELGFAHHYLARAHLHAGDPGRAREEARHASIDADTYAIIAAASAQLGRNEEAIKAAEEALRWMEPALARRPGELRAGSPHPAVLTREELLALKERCLRALSRSGGRDCP
;
A
#
# COMPACT_ATOMS: atom_id res chain seq x y z
N MET A 1 4.13 -34.30 -11.38
CA MET A 1 4.35 -32.85 -11.18
C MET A 1 5.84 -32.58 -11.17
N LYS A 2 6.26 -31.50 -11.83
CA LYS A 2 7.64 -31.01 -11.72
C LYS A 2 7.81 -30.44 -10.31
N LYS A 3 8.90 -30.78 -9.62
CA LYS A 3 9.22 -30.19 -8.32
C LYS A 3 9.93 -28.86 -8.52
N LEU A 4 9.78 -27.95 -7.57
CA LEU A 4 10.60 -26.76 -7.51
C LEU A 4 12.07 -27.19 -7.33
N PRO A 5 13.04 -26.53 -7.99
CA PRO A 5 14.44 -26.76 -7.71
C PRO A 5 14.72 -26.66 -6.20
N GLY A 6 15.34 -27.70 -5.61
CA GLY A 6 15.50 -27.78 -4.15
C GLY A 6 16.20 -26.56 -3.54
N HIS A 7 17.15 -25.97 -4.26
CA HIS A 7 17.88 -24.79 -3.83
C HIS A 7 17.00 -23.54 -3.64
N LEU A 8 15.87 -23.42 -4.36
CA LEU A 8 14.94 -22.30 -4.18
C LEU A 8 14.24 -22.36 -2.82
N ARG A 9 13.82 -23.57 -2.43
CA ARG A 9 13.20 -23.80 -1.13
C ARG A 9 14.20 -23.53 -0.01
N ASP A 10 15.43 -24.03 -0.14
CA ASP A 10 16.48 -23.81 0.85
C ASP A 10 16.79 -22.30 1.01
N LYS A 11 16.84 -21.55 -0.10
CA LYS A 11 17.01 -20.08 -0.07
C LYS A 11 15.86 -19.38 0.64
N TYR A 12 14.62 -19.76 0.35
CA TYR A 12 13.45 -19.22 1.02
C TYR A 12 13.46 -19.52 2.53
N GLU A 13 13.74 -20.77 2.92
CA GLU A 13 13.81 -21.18 4.32
C GLU A 13 14.95 -20.44 5.07
N ALA A 14 16.10 -20.22 4.42
CA ALA A 14 17.17 -19.41 4.98
C ALA A 14 16.76 -17.94 5.18
N LEU A 15 15.98 -17.37 4.25
CA LEU A 15 15.43 -16.01 4.39
C LEU A 15 14.44 -15.91 5.55
N LEU A 16 13.60 -16.92 5.79
CA LEU A 16 12.69 -16.92 6.94
C LEU A 16 13.40 -16.83 8.30
N LEU A 17 14.65 -17.30 8.39
CA LEU A 17 15.46 -17.18 9.63
C LEU A 17 15.89 -15.74 9.90
N VAL A 18 16.12 -14.97 8.83
CA VAL A 18 16.57 -13.56 8.91
C VAL A 18 15.42 -12.58 8.76
N ARG A 19 14.27 -13.05 8.25
CA ARG A 19 13.00 -12.36 8.03
C ARG A 19 11.83 -13.09 8.72
N PRO A 20 11.80 -13.13 10.06
CA PRO A 20 10.71 -13.78 10.77
C PRO A 20 9.34 -13.16 10.45
N GLU A 21 9.28 -11.90 10.03
CA GLU A 21 8.06 -11.23 9.61
C GLU A 21 7.39 -11.87 8.38
N TRP A 22 8.15 -12.58 7.53
CA TRP A 22 7.61 -13.32 6.38
C TRP A 22 6.89 -14.60 6.78
N LYS A 23 7.07 -15.06 8.03
CA LYS A 23 6.42 -16.28 8.51
C LYS A 23 4.90 -16.11 8.47
N GLY A 24 4.24 -16.98 7.73
CA GLY A 24 2.79 -16.97 7.56
C GLY A 24 2.28 -16.05 6.46
N TRP A 25 3.17 -15.39 5.71
CA TRP A 25 2.79 -14.70 4.47
C TRP A 25 2.32 -15.70 3.43
N ALA A 26 3.17 -16.69 3.14
CA ALA A 26 2.90 -17.69 2.13
C ALA A 26 2.03 -18.84 2.66
N ARG A 27 1.03 -19.27 1.88
CA ARG A 27 0.19 -20.44 2.19
C ARG A 27 0.16 -21.41 1.00
N PRO A 28 0.72 -22.62 1.13
CA PRO A 28 0.61 -23.65 0.11
C PRO A 28 -0.83 -23.87 -0.36
N LEU A 29 -1.03 -23.82 -1.68
CA LEU A 29 -2.30 -24.20 -2.29
C LEU A 29 -2.34 -25.71 -2.54
N SER A 30 -3.53 -26.28 -2.43
CA SER A 30 -3.77 -27.65 -2.89
C SER A 30 -3.89 -27.72 -4.41
N ASN A 31 -3.58 -28.89 -4.98
CA ASN A 31 -3.80 -29.16 -6.39
C ASN A 31 -5.28 -28.97 -6.80
N GLN A 32 -6.22 -29.21 -5.89
CA GLN A 32 -7.63 -28.99 -6.15
C GLN A 32 -7.94 -27.51 -6.35
N GLN A 33 -7.46 -26.63 -5.45
CA GLN A 33 -7.66 -25.17 -5.58
C GLN A 33 -7.05 -24.65 -6.88
N ILE A 34 -5.88 -25.16 -7.28
CA ILE A 34 -5.23 -24.81 -8.54
C ILE A 34 -6.08 -25.26 -9.74
N ALA A 35 -6.57 -26.51 -9.73
CA ALA A 35 -7.40 -27.05 -10.80
C ALA A 35 -8.75 -26.31 -10.93
N GLU A 36 -9.37 -25.93 -9.80
CA GLU A 36 -10.59 -25.11 -9.77
C GLU A 36 -10.34 -23.74 -10.42
N TRP A 37 -9.20 -23.10 -10.12
CA TRP A 37 -8.80 -21.85 -10.76
C TRP A 37 -8.58 -22.02 -12.28
N GLU A 38 -7.82 -23.04 -12.69
CA GLU A 38 -7.57 -23.35 -14.11
C GLU A 38 -8.87 -23.59 -14.88
N GLN A 39 -9.80 -24.33 -14.28
CA GLN A 39 -11.13 -24.58 -14.85
C GLN A 39 -11.96 -23.31 -14.96
N GLN A 40 -11.97 -22.48 -13.91
CA GLN A 40 -12.71 -21.22 -13.87
C GLN A 40 -12.25 -20.25 -14.97
N PHE A 41 -10.93 -20.10 -15.14
CA PHE A 41 -10.34 -19.15 -16.08
C PHE A 41 -10.02 -19.75 -17.45
N LYS A 42 -10.31 -21.04 -17.66
CA LYS A 42 -10.01 -21.78 -18.90
C LYS A 42 -8.55 -21.62 -19.33
N ALA A 43 -7.65 -21.75 -18.36
CA ALA A 43 -6.21 -21.55 -18.52
C ALA A 43 -5.43 -22.73 -17.93
N THR A 44 -4.14 -22.85 -18.25
CA THR A 44 -3.28 -23.88 -17.66
C THR A 44 -2.02 -23.23 -17.12
N LEU A 45 -1.83 -23.30 -15.81
CA LEU A 45 -0.66 -22.74 -15.15
C LEU A 45 0.61 -23.51 -15.55
N PRO A 46 1.74 -22.81 -15.72
CA PRO A 46 3.04 -23.44 -15.90
C PRO A 46 3.38 -24.37 -14.73
N ALA A 47 3.97 -25.53 -15.02
CA ALA A 47 4.27 -26.54 -14.00
C ALA A 47 5.19 -26.01 -12.88
N GLU A 48 6.10 -25.11 -13.23
CA GLU A 48 6.99 -24.42 -12.29
C GLU A 48 6.23 -23.50 -11.33
N PHE A 49 5.16 -22.85 -11.80
CA PHE A 49 4.34 -21.99 -10.95
C PHE A 49 3.47 -22.81 -10.02
N ILE A 50 2.91 -23.91 -10.50
CA ILE A 50 2.21 -24.89 -9.66
C ILE A 50 3.15 -25.40 -8.56
N ALA A 51 4.40 -25.72 -8.88
CA ALA A 51 5.40 -26.13 -7.89
C ALA A 51 5.66 -25.03 -6.85
N LEU A 52 5.82 -23.78 -7.27
CA LEU A 52 5.98 -22.64 -6.37
C LEU A 52 4.79 -22.47 -5.40
N LEU A 53 3.56 -22.52 -5.94
CA LEU A 53 2.32 -22.35 -5.16
C LEU A 53 2.06 -23.50 -4.19
N THR A 54 2.48 -24.72 -4.53
CA THR A 54 2.28 -25.91 -3.69
C THR A 54 3.40 -26.13 -2.69
N GLU A 55 4.63 -25.68 -2.97
CA GLU A 55 5.79 -25.90 -2.10
C GLU A 55 6.14 -24.71 -1.20
N ILE A 56 6.03 -23.47 -1.70
CA ILE A 56 6.27 -22.23 -0.92
C ILE A 56 4.94 -21.64 -0.48
N GLY A 57 4.04 -21.41 -1.43
CA GLY A 57 2.69 -20.92 -1.16
C GLY A 57 2.26 -19.73 -2.00
N ASP A 58 0.94 -19.56 -2.02
CA ASP A 58 0.32 -18.31 -2.46
C ASP A 58 0.81 -17.18 -1.56
N ARG A 59 1.09 -15.99 -2.13
CA ARG A 59 1.82 -14.90 -1.45
C ARG A 59 3.26 -15.23 -1.02
N ALA A 60 3.97 -16.00 -1.83
CA ALA A 60 5.41 -16.16 -1.64
C ALA A 60 6.10 -14.77 -1.57
N PRO A 61 6.89 -14.47 -0.53
CA PRO A 61 7.55 -13.18 -0.44
C PRO A 61 8.62 -13.03 -1.53
N VAL A 62 8.81 -11.80 -1.99
CA VAL A 62 9.80 -11.45 -3.03
C VAL A 62 10.74 -10.33 -2.58
N SER A 63 10.31 -9.50 -1.63
CA SER A 63 11.14 -8.47 -1.01
C SER A 63 10.62 -8.16 0.39
N ARG A 64 11.36 -7.34 1.14
CA ARG A 64 10.94 -6.84 2.46
C ARG A 64 9.50 -6.34 2.52
N HIS A 65 9.01 -5.71 1.45
CA HIS A 65 7.71 -5.03 1.43
C HIS A 65 6.70 -5.66 0.49
N HIS A 66 7.08 -6.67 -0.28
CA HIS A 66 6.23 -7.23 -1.33
C HIS A 66 6.22 -8.76 -1.32
N ALA A 67 5.06 -9.30 -1.71
CA ALA A 67 4.84 -10.71 -1.93
C ALA A 67 4.16 -10.90 -3.28
N LEU A 68 4.14 -12.13 -3.77
CA LEU A 68 3.35 -12.47 -4.95
C LEU A 68 1.88 -12.11 -4.74
N ILE A 69 1.26 -11.62 -5.80
CA ILE A 69 -0.18 -11.40 -5.86
C ILE A 69 -0.88 -12.75 -5.68
N PRO A 70 -1.88 -12.87 -4.78
CA PRO A 70 -2.61 -14.12 -4.60
C PRO A 70 -3.19 -14.65 -5.90
N LEU A 71 -3.17 -15.96 -6.13
CA LEU A 71 -3.70 -16.54 -7.38
C LEU A 71 -5.17 -16.14 -7.64
N ALA A 72 -5.97 -16.02 -6.58
CA ALA A 72 -7.36 -15.56 -6.68
C ALA A 72 -7.50 -14.07 -7.04
N GLU A 73 -6.50 -13.25 -6.72
CA GLU A 73 -6.42 -11.81 -7.04
C GLU A 73 -5.69 -11.56 -8.38
N ALA A 74 -4.87 -12.51 -8.84
CA ALA A 74 -4.11 -12.47 -10.10
C ALA A 74 -5.00 -12.71 -11.33
N VAL A 75 -6.11 -11.98 -11.41
CA VAL A 75 -7.15 -12.11 -12.43
C VAL A 75 -7.32 -10.79 -13.20
N PRO A 76 -7.97 -10.79 -14.39
CA PRO A 76 -7.94 -9.64 -15.29
C PRO A 76 -8.81 -8.46 -14.87
N GLN A 77 -9.27 -8.46 -13.64
CA GLN A 77 -10.09 -7.42 -13.07
C GLN A 77 -9.38 -6.95 -11.83
N LEU A 78 -8.69 -5.79 -11.89
CA LEU A 78 -8.60 -4.91 -10.73
C LEU A 78 -7.97 -3.56 -11.09
N HIS A 79 -8.78 -2.53 -10.80
CA HIS A 79 -8.62 -1.09 -10.95
C HIS A 79 -7.42 -0.45 -10.23
N ARG A 80 -6.21 -1.03 -10.32
CA ARG A 80 -4.96 -0.36 -9.86
C ARG A 80 -3.75 -0.57 -10.75
N LEU A 81 -3.73 -1.63 -11.57
CA LEU A 81 -2.54 -2.04 -12.34
C LEU A 81 -2.68 -1.85 -13.86
N GLY A 82 -3.77 -1.22 -14.32
CA GLY A 82 -4.12 -1.09 -15.73
C GLY A 82 -5.01 -2.22 -16.26
N PRO A 83 -5.35 -2.20 -17.55
CA PRO A 83 -6.32 -3.11 -18.15
C PRO A 83 -5.70 -4.49 -18.38
N ALA A 84 -6.22 -5.53 -17.74
CA ALA A 84 -5.73 -6.89 -17.97
C ALA A 84 -6.59 -7.61 -19.03
N GLY A 85 -5.92 -8.28 -19.97
CA GLY A 85 -6.57 -9.00 -21.07
C GLY A 85 -7.17 -10.36 -20.64
N PRO A 86 -8.05 -10.95 -21.47
CA PRO A 86 -8.60 -12.28 -21.21
C PRO A 86 -7.48 -13.35 -21.08
N ILE A 87 -7.44 -14.04 -19.93
CA ILE A 87 -6.42 -15.07 -19.63
C ILE A 87 -6.51 -16.28 -20.56
N HIS A 88 -7.71 -16.65 -21.01
CA HIS A 88 -7.91 -17.81 -21.87
C HIS A 88 -7.51 -17.59 -23.33
N GLU A 89 -7.20 -16.34 -23.70
CA GLU A 89 -6.68 -16.02 -25.02
C GLU A 89 -5.14 -16.10 -25.02
N PRO A 90 -4.52 -16.51 -26.12
CA PRO A 90 -3.07 -16.63 -26.18
C PRO A 90 -2.39 -15.25 -26.06
N PHE A 91 -1.32 -15.20 -25.28
CA PHE A 91 -0.42 -14.05 -25.27
C PHE A 91 0.17 -13.81 -26.67
N PRO A 92 0.08 -12.59 -27.21
CA PRO A 92 0.29 -12.35 -28.64
C PRO A 92 1.76 -12.13 -29.03
N PHE A 93 2.64 -11.91 -28.06
CA PHE A 93 4.05 -11.60 -28.32
C PHE A 93 4.95 -12.81 -28.10
N THR A 94 6.08 -12.83 -28.81
CA THR A 94 7.13 -13.86 -28.71
C THR A 94 8.50 -13.19 -28.83
N GLY A 95 9.58 -13.86 -28.41
CA GLY A 95 10.95 -13.35 -28.58
C GLY A 95 11.50 -12.57 -27.38
N ASP A 96 12.70 -12.01 -27.51
CA ASP A 96 13.48 -11.36 -26.43
C ASP A 96 13.53 -9.82 -26.52
N GLU A 97 12.85 -9.24 -27.50
CA GLU A 97 12.83 -7.79 -27.70
C GLU A 97 11.66 -7.14 -26.92
N PRO A 98 11.84 -5.92 -26.39
CA PRO A 98 10.74 -5.10 -25.89
C PRO A 98 9.67 -4.85 -26.95
N VAL A 99 8.44 -4.68 -26.49
CA VAL A 99 7.28 -4.33 -27.33
C VAL A 99 6.72 -2.99 -26.85
N ASP A 100 6.68 -2.00 -27.75
CA ASP A 100 6.03 -0.72 -27.49
C ASP A 100 4.50 -0.91 -27.46
N LEU A 101 3.86 -0.44 -26.40
CA LEU A 101 2.41 -0.51 -26.27
C LEU A 101 1.79 0.84 -26.63
N PRO A 102 0.77 0.87 -27.53
CA PRO A 102 0.10 2.10 -27.86
C PRO A 102 -0.69 2.60 -26.65
N TRP A 103 -0.32 3.78 -26.16
CA TRP A 103 -1.04 4.52 -25.14
C TRP A 103 -1.90 5.60 -25.78
N ASP A 104 -3.12 5.75 -25.27
CA ASP A 104 -4.02 6.81 -25.68
C ASP A 104 -3.99 7.92 -24.63
N ASP A 105 -3.26 9.00 -24.94
CA ASP A 105 -3.14 10.18 -24.08
C ASP A 105 -4.51 10.82 -23.78
N ASP A 106 -5.49 10.70 -24.68
CA ASP A 106 -6.82 11.29 -24.52
C ASP A 106 -7.71 10.43 -23.60
N ALA A 107 -7.52 9.12 -23.60
CA ALA A 107 -8.27 8.19 -22.75
C ALA A 107 -7.65 7.97 -21.37
N ASP A 108 -6.37 8.34 -21.18
CA ASP A 108 -5.56 8.00 -20.00
C ASP A 108 -5.58 6.47 -19.71
N GLU A 109 -5.74 5.70 -20.80
CA GLU A 109 -5.88 4.25 -20.79
C GLU A 109 -5.13 3.65 -21.99
N TYR A 110 -4.77 2.37 -21.90
CA TYR A 110 -4.28 1.65 -23.07
C TYR A 110 -5.44 1.41 -24.03
N ALA A 111 -5.22 1.76 -25.30
CA ALA A 111 -6.23 1.63 -26.35
C ALA A 111 -6.77 0.20 -26.50
N ASP A 112 -6.00 -0.82 -26.10
CA ASP A 112 -6.43 -2.21 -26.16
C ASP A 112 -5.78 -3.08 -25.05
N PRO A 113 -6.56 -3.77 -24.18
CA PRO A 113 -6.05 -4.81 -23.27
C PRO A 113 -5.40 -6.01 -23.99
N TYR A 114 -5.43 -6.05 -25.33
CA TYR A 114 -4.81 -7.08 -26.17
C TYR A 114 -3.39 -7.45 -25.76
N ALA A 115 -2.58 -6.45 -25.39
CA ALA A 115 -1.19 -6.65 -25.04
C ALA A 115 -0.98 -7.56 -23.80
N LEU A 116 -2.00 -7.68 -22.95
CA LEU A 116 -1.94 -8.38 -21.67
C LEU A 116 -2.76 -9.68 -21.67
N ARG A 117 -3.21 -10.16 -22.84
CA ARG A 117 -3.89 -11.46 -23.00
C ARG A 117 -3.02 -12.61 -22.55
N GLY A 118 -3.63 -13.67 -22.02
CA GLY A 118 -2.90 -14.88 -21.66
C GLY A 118 -1.90 -14.73 -20.52
N CYS A 119 -1.93 -13.62 -19.79
CA CYS A 119 -1.02 -13.32 -18.69
C CYS A 119 -1.77 -13.14 -17.37
N ILE A 120 -1.06 -13.37 -16.26
CA ILE A 120 -1.48 -12.98 -14.92
C ILE A 120 -0.40 -12.12 -14.25
N PRO A 121 -0.78 -11.11 -13.45
CA PRO A 121 0.19 -10.34 -12.70
C PRO A 121 0.69 -11.16 -11.50
N LEU A 122 2.01 -11.19 -11.32
CA LEU A 122 2.64 -11.88 -10.18
C LEU A 122 3.19 -10.92 -9.13
N LEU A 123 3.67 -9.75 -9.54
CA LEU A 123 4.26 -8.77 -8.63
C LEU A 123 3.98 -7.36 -9.13
N ASP A 124 3.53 -6.51 -8.22
CA ASP A 124 3.51 -5.05 -8.37
C ASP A 124 4.70 -4.50 -7.57
N ASP A 125 5.69 -3.90 -8.25
CA ASP A 125 6.88 -3.34 -7.59
C ASP A 125 6.67 -1.91 -7.05
N GLY A 126 5.47 -1.36 -7.26
CA GLY A 126 5.18 0.05 -7.11
C GLY A 126 5.44 0.82 -8.40
N CYS A 127 5.17 2.13 -8.37
CA CYS A 127 5.34 3.03 -9.53
C CYS A 127 4.63 2.55 -10.82
N GLY A 128 3.64 1.65 -10.68
CA GLY A 128 2.91 1.02 -11.77
C GLY A 128 3.62 -0.15 -12.45
N THR A 129 4.85 -0.52 -12.07
CA THR A 129 5.57 -1.63 -12.74
C THR A 129 5.03 -2.98 -12.28
N VAL A 130 4.72 -3.85 -13.25
CA VAL A 130 4.13 -5.17 -12.99
C VAL A 130 4.91 -6.27 -13.68
N ASP A 131 5.33 -7.28 -12.93
CA ASP A 131 5.84 -8.54 -13.49
C ASP A 131 4.67 -9.49 -13.77
N LEU A 132 4.63 -10.00 -15.00
CA LEU A 132 3.57 -10.82 -15.55
C LEU A 132 4.10 -12.24 -15.84
N LEU A 133 3.26 -13.24 -15.59
CA LEU A 133 3.49 -14.62 -16.01
C LEU A 133 2.56 -14.96 -17.18
N VAL A 134 3.12 -15.42 -18.28
CA VAL A 134 2.34 -15.97 -19.39
C VAL A 134 1.82 -17.35 -19.01
N VAL A 135 0.50 -17.51 -19.03
CA VAL A 135 -0.21 -18.77 -18.71
C VAL A 135 -0.91 -19.38 -19.92
N THR A 136 -1.16 -18.60 -20.98
CA THR A 136 -1.76 -19.09 -22.22
C THR A 136 -0.99 -18.59 -23.44
N GLY A 137 -0.68 -19.48 -24.39
CA GLY A 137 0.02 -19.15 -25.63
C GLY A 137 1.42 -19.75 -25.76
N PRO A 138 2.16 -19.42 -26.84
CA PRO A 138 3.49 -19.98 -27.12
C PRO A 138 4.56 -19.69 -26.06
N GLU A 139 4.47 -18.54 -25.39
CA GLU A 139 5.42 -18.11 -24.34
C GLU A 139 5.06 -18.61 -22.93
N ARG A 140 4.13 -19.57 -22.79
CA ARG A 140 3.67 -20.05 -21.48
C ARG A 140 4.83 -20.45 -20.55
N GLY A 141 4.85 -19.90 -19.34
CA GLY A 141 5.90 -20.10 -18.34
C GLY A 141 6.97 -19.01 -18.34
N ARG A 142 6.95 -18.11 -19.32
CA ARG A 142 7.86 -16.98 -19.40
C ARG A 142 7.35 -15.77 -18.63
N MET A 143 8.30 -15.01 -18.12
CA MET A 143 8.07 -13.79 -17.38
C MET A 143 8.20 -12.57 -18.30
N TRP A 144 7.34 -11.58 -18.10
CA TRP A 144 7.38 -10.29 -18.78
C TRP A 144 7.24 -9.18 -17.74
N ARG A 145 7.69 -7.97 -18.07
CA ARG A 145 7.54 -6.79 -17.24
C ARG A 145 6.82 -5.71 -18.02
N PHE A 146 5.82 -5.15 -17.39
CA PHE A 146 5.06 -4.03 -17.89
C PHE A 146 5.45 -2.77 -17.10
N VAL A 147 5.85 -1.71 -17.80
CA VAL A 147 6.29 -0.44 -17.19
C VAL A 147 5.44 0.72 -17.70
N PRO A 148 4.35 1.09 -17.00
CA PRO A 148 3.54 2.23 -17.38
C PRO A 148 4.29 3.55 -17.09
N GLY A 149 4.00 4.60 -17.87
CA GLY A 149 4.45 5.97 -17.59
C GLY A 149 5.90 6.32 -17.93
N GLY A 150 6.67 5.39 -18.51
CA GLY A 150 8.00 5.64 -19.06
C GLY A 150 8.00 5.53 -20.57
N THR A 151 8.48 4.39 -21.06
CA THR A 151 8.49 4.06 -22.49
C THR A 151 7.25 3.28 -22.94
N GLN A 152 6.31 3.00 -22.01
CA GLN A 152 5.09 2.23 -22.26
C GLN A 152 5.40 0.87 -22.90
N GLU A 153 6.44 0.20 -22.39
CA GLU A 153 6.97 -1.02 -22.97
C GLU A 153 6.55 -2.27 -22.17
N LEU A 154 6.31 -3.34 -22.91
CA LEU A 154 6.27 -4.71 -22.41
C LEU A 154 7.62 -5.38 -22.71
N ARG A 155 8.36 -5.72 -21.66
CA ARG A 155 9.72 -6.26 -21.78
C ARG A 155 9.77 -7.73 -21.38
N PRO A 156 10.33 -8.62 -22.21
CA PRO A 156 10.53 -9.98 -21.78
C PRO A 156 11.59 -9.99 -20.69
N LEU A 157 11.26 -10.65 -19.58
CA LEU A 157 12.28 -11.03 -18.62
C LEU A 157 12.87 -12.31 -19.19
N SER A 158 14.11 -12.28 -19.66
CA SER A 158 14.81 -13.37 -20.38
C SER A 158 15.00 -14.67 -19.57
N ARG A 159 14.22 -14.85 -18.50
CA ARG A 159 14.37 -15.84 -17.45
C ARG A 159 13.01 -16.49 -17.22
N GLY A 160 12.97 -17.82 -17.20
CA GLY A 160 11.79 -18.55 -16.75
C GLY A 160 11.51 -18.31 -15.26
N LEU A 161 10.28 -18.61 -14.83
CA LEU A 161 9.82 -18.32 -13.47
C LEU A 161 10.78 -18.75 -12.33
N PRO A 162 11.35 -19.97 -12.29
CA PRO A 162 12.22 -20.35 -11.18
C PRO A 162 13.45 -19.46 -11.05
N ARG A 163 14.04 -19.06 -12.18
CA ARG A 163 15.22 -18.20 -12.18
C ARG A 163 14.88 -16.77 -11.78
N TRP A 164 13.76 -16.25 -12.29
CA TRP A 164 13.24 -14.94 -11.87
C TRP A 164 13.03 -14.87 -10.36
N TYR A 165 12.36 -15.88 -9.77
CA TYR A 165 12.13 -15.92 -8.32
C TYR A 165 13.44 -16.09 -7.54
N GLU A 166 14.37 -16.90 -8.03
CA GLU A 166 15.72 -17.04 -7.44
C GLU A 166 16.44 -15.69 -7.32
N ASP A 167 16.45 -14.92 -8.41
CA ASP A 167 17.13 -13.65 -8.47
C ASP A 167 16.53 -12.64 -7.47
N LEU A 168 15.21 -12.65 -7.26
CA LEU A 168 14.54 -11.82 -6.25
C LEU A 168 14.99 -12.18 -4.83
N LEU A 169 15.06 -13.48 -4.51
CA LEU A 169 15.56 -13.94 -3.20
C LEU A 169 17.03 -13.58 -2.99
N ASP A 170 17.85 -13.67 -4.03
CA ASP A 170 19.28 -13.30 -3.97
C ASP A 170 19.46 -11.79 -3.75
N VAL A 171 18.66 -10.95 -4.40
CA VAL A 171 18.66 -9.49 -4.20
C VAL A 171 18.28 -9.14 -2.76
N GLU A 172 17.20 -9.75 -2.25
CA GLU A 172 16.75 -9.49 -0.88
C GLU A 172 17.78 -9.94 0.15
N ARG A 173 18.37 -11.13 -0.02
CA ARG A 173 19.43 -11.63 0.86
C ARG A 173 20.64 -10.70 0.87
N ALA A 174 21.08 -10.25 -0.30
CA ALA A 174 22.19 -9.31 -0.41
C ALA A 174 21.86 -7.95 0.22
N ALA A 175 20.62 -7.48 0.12
CA ALA A 175 20.16 -6.25 0.79
C ALA A 175 20.20 -6.39 2.32
N ASP A 176 19.80 -7.54 2.84
CA ASP A 176 19.89 -7.84 4.27
C ASP A 176 21.31 -7.90 4.79
N ASP A 177 22.21 -8.58 4.06
CA ASP A 177 23.61 -8.67 4.44
C ASP A 177 24.24 -7.27 4.49
N ARG A 178 23.97 -6.43 3.48
CA ARG A 178 24.43 -5.02 3.48
C ARG A 178 23.87 -4.22 4.66
N ARG A 179 22.56 -4.31 4.93
CA ARG A 179 21.92 -3.61 6.05
C ARG A 179 22.54 -4.02 7.39
N ARG A 180 22.79 -5.31 7.60
CA ARG A 180 23.41 -5.82 8.83
C ARG A 180 24.83 -5.30 9.01
N GLN A 181 25.62 -5.30 7.94
CA GLN A 181 26.97 -4.74 7.96
C GLN A 181 26.95 -3.24 8.29
N GLU A 182 26.02 -2.49 7.70
CA GLU A 182 25.86 -1.06 7.96
C GLU A 182 25.43 -0.78 9.41
N ILE A 183 24.46 -1.52 9.95
CA ILE A 183 24.06 -1.43 11.35
C ILE A 183 25.26 -1.71 12.27
N ALA A 184 26.00 -2.80 12.03
CA ALA A 184 27.17 -3.15 12.85
C ALA A 184 28.28 -2.09 12.78
N ALA A 185 28.51 -1.49 11.61
CA ALA A 185 29.48 -0.41 11.45
C ALA A 185 29.06 0.84 12.23
N LEU A 186 27.79 1.25 12.13
CA LEU A 186 27.24 2.41 12.87
C LEU A 186 27.27 2.18 14.38
N GLU A 187 26.97 0.96 14.83
CA GLU A 187 27.09 0.56 16.24
C GLU A 187 28.53 0.68 16.74
N ALA A 188 29.51 0.19 15.97
CA ALA A 188 30.92 0.31 16.33
C ALA A 188 31.36 1.78 16.41
N THR A 189 30.91 2.62 15.47
CA THR A 189 31.18 4.06 15.49
C THR A 189 30.59 4.73 16.73
N LEU A 190 29.33 4.43 17.08
CA LEU A 190 28.68 4.99 18.27
C LEU A 190 29.30 4.49 19.58
N LEU A 191 29.84 3.27 19.60
CA LEU A 191 30.58 2.76 20.75
C LEU A 191 31.89 3.55 20.95
N ALA A 192 32.61 3.85 19.87
CA ALA A 192 33.84 4.64 19.92
C ALA A 192 33.57 6.14 20.16
N ASN A 193 32.44 6.66 19.66
CA ASN A 193 32.04 8.04 19.80
C ASN A 193 30.51 8.16 20.04
N PRO A 194 30.05 8.10 21.31
CA PRO A 194 28.63 8.19 21.64
C PRO A 194 27.95 9.52 21.27
N GLY A 195 28.74 10.56 20.97
CA GLY A 195 28.25 11.87 20.55
C GLY A 195 28.09 12.03 19.04
N ASP A 196 28.34 10.99 18.23
CA ASP A 196 28.16 11.07 16.78
C ASP A 196 26.67 11.00 16.38
N ASP A 197 26.05 12.18 16.27
CA ASP A 197 24.63 12.29 15.93
C ASP A 197 24.30 11.83 14.50
N GLN A 198 25.24 11.96 13.56
CA GLN A 198 25.01 11.49 12.18
C GLN A 198 24.88 9.97 12.16
N SER A 199 25.79 9.27 12.84
CA SER A 199 25.71 7.83 13.00
C SER A 199 24.45 7.40 13.77
N ALA A 200 24.06 8.14 14.82
CA ALA A 200 22.83 7.87 15.56
C ALA A 200 21.57 8.04 14.70
N LEU A 201 21.51 9.08 13.87
CA LEU A 201 20.40 9.32 12.94
C LEU A 201 20.32 8.28 11.83
N ALA A 202 21.47 7.89 11.26
CA ALA A 202 21.53 6.83 10.25
C ALA A 202 21.07 5.49 10.84
N LEU A 203 21.57 5.13 12.03
CA LEU A 203 21.19 3.91 12.71
C LEU A 203 19.72 3.91 13.10
N ALA A 204 19.19 5.02 13.61
CA ALA A 204 17.77 5.17 13.91
C ALA A 204 16.91 4.90 12.67
N SER A 205 17.34 5.37 11.48
CA SER A 205 16.67 5.06 10.20
C SER A 205 16.62 3.57 9.88
N LEU A 206 17.73 2.87 10.11
CA LEU A 206 17.92 1.47 9.76
C LEU A 206 17.31 0.50 10.77
N VAL A 207 16.81 0.99 11.91
CA VAL A 207 16.17 0.14 12.92
C VAL A 207 14.76 0.60 13.25
N GLU A 208 14.26 1.63 12.57
CA GLU A 208 12.97 2.25 12.86
C GLU A 208 11.82 1.25 12.79
N THR A 209 11.80 0.41 11.75
CA THR A 209 10.72 -0.56 11.52
C THR A 209 10.86 -1.79 12.42
N GLU A 210 12.07 -2.35 12.55
CA GLU A 210 12.28 -3.61 13.27
C GLU A 210 12.46 -3.42 14.79
N ALA A 211 12.96 -2.26 15.22
CA ALA A 211 13.23 -1.93 16.62
C ALA A 211 12.89 -0.45 16.92
N PRO A 212 11.60 -0.07 16.87
CA PRO A 212 11.18 1.33 17.03
C PRO A 212 11.62 1.95 18.37
N GLU A 213 11.63 1.19 19.46
CA GLU A 213 12.13 1.66 20.78
C GLU A 213 13.60 2.10 20.72
N ARG A 214 14.39 1.34 19.96
CA ARG A 214 15.81 1.64 19.77
C ARG A 214 15.98 2.92 18.94
N ALA A 215 15.20 3.08 17.88
CA ALA A 215 15.18 4.31 17.09
C ALA A 215 14.77 5.53 17.93
N LEU A 216 13.72 5.40 18.76
CA LEU A 216 13.30 6.45 19.71
C LEU A 216 14.42 6.84 20.66
N THR A 217 15.12 5.85 21.23
CA THR A 217 16.24 6.08 22.16
C THR A 217 17.37 6.86 21.50
N LEU A 218 17.74 6.48 20.27
CA LEU A 218 18.77 7.17 19.49
C LEU A 218 18.36 8.62 19.19
N LEU A 219 17.12 8.84 18.73
CA LEU A 219 16.61 10.17 18.38
C LEU A 219 16.50 11.09 19.60
N ARG A 220 15.98 10.60 20.73
CA ARG A 220 15.94 11.35 21.99
C ARG A 220 17.35 11.68 22.49
N GLY A 221 18.31 10.77 22.30
CA GLY A 221 19.72 11.02 22.60
C GLY A 221 20.30 12.19 21.78
N VAL A 222 20.02 12.23 20.47
CA VAL A 222 20.42 13.35 19.60
C VAL A 222 19.77 14.65 20.07
N LEU A 223 18.47 14.66 20.37
CA LEU A 223 17.76 15.86 20.81
C LEU A 223 18.17 16.34 22.20
N THR A 224 18.68 15.47 23.06
CA THR A 224 19.25 15.87 24.37
C THR A 224 20.48 16.75 24.17
N ARG A 225 21.28 16.48 23.13
CA ARG A 225 22.48 17.27 22.79
C ARG A 225 22.16 18.46 21.88
N HIS A 226 21.24 18.25 20.93
CA HIS A 226 20.85 19.21 19.91
C HIS A 226 19.32 19.31 19.82
N PRO A 227 18.68 20.06 20.73
CA PRO A 227 17.21 20.16 20.81
C PRO A 227 16.52 20.63 19.52
N ASP A 228 17.25 21.39 18.70
CA ASP A 228 16.75 21.97 17.46
C ASP A 228 17.13 21.17 16.21
N ALA A 229 17.75 20.00 16.33
CA ALA A 229 18.19 19.19 15.18
C ALA A 229 16.99 18.75 14.31
N PRO A 230 16.76 19.36 13.12
CA PRO A 230 15.51 19.14 12.38
C PRO A 230 15.27 17.68 11.98
N PRO A 231 16.29 16.92 11.46
CA PRO A 231 16.09 15.51 11.10
C PRO A 231 15.68 14.63 12.29
N ALA A 232 16.17 14.93 13.50
CA ALA A 232 15.82 14.19 14.70
C ALA A 232 14.39 14.51 15.15
N ARG A 233 14.02 15.80 15.16
CA ARG A 233 12.68 16.27 15.54
C ARG A 233 11.60 15.70 14.61
N GLU A 234 11.79 15.82 13.29
CA GLU A 234 10.81 15.36 12.30
C GLU A 234 10.62 13.83 12.35
N ARG A 235 11.71 13.06 12.48
CA ARG A 235 11.63 11.60 12.58
C ARG A 235 11.00 11.14 13.89
N LEU A 236 11.37 11.75 15.01
CA LEU A 236 10.76 11.43 16.30
C LEU A 236 9.27 11.76 16.29
N ALA A 237 8.88 12.90 15.71
CA ALA A 237 7.49 13.26 15.54
C ALA A 237 6.69 12.20 14.76
N ARG A 238 7.21 11.75 13.61
CA ARG A 238 6.58 10.69 12.82
C ARG A 238 6.47 9.36 13.58
N LEU A 239 7.50 8.98 14.35
CA LEU A 239 7.51 7.76 15.16
C LEU A 239 6.50 7.80 16.30
N LEU A 240 6.44 8.91 17.05
CA LEU A 240 5.47 9.10 18.14
C LEU A 240 4.04 9.05 17.58
N PHE A 241 3.81 9.70 16.44
CA PHE A 241 2.54 9.65 15.74
C PHE A 241 2.14 8.22 15.36
N ALA A 242 3.04 7.47 14.69
CA ALA A 242 2.78 6.09 14.27
C ALA A 242 2.50 5.14 15.44
N ARG A 243 3.04 5.43 16.63
CA ARG A 243 2.83 4.65 17.85
C ARG A 243 1.62 5.07 18.68
N GLY A 244 0.96 6.16 18.30
CA GLY A 244 -0.16 6.70 19.07
C GLY A 244 0.26 7.50 20.31
N GLU A 245 1.53 7.88 20.44
CA GLU A 245 2.07 8.69 21.55
C GLU A 245 1.76 10.19 21.33
N TYR A 246 0.49 10.49 21.07
CA TYR A 246 -0.01 11.79 20.62
C TYR A 246 0.25 12.93 21.63
N GLN A 247 0.12 12.67 22.93
CA GLN A 247 0.35 13.70 23.95
C GLN A 247 1.82 14.14 23.98
N GLU A 248 2.75 13.18 23.97
CA GLU A 248 4.18 13.50 23.93
C GLU A 248 4.54 14.30 22.68
N LEU A 249 3.99 13.89 21.52
CA LEU A 249 4.18 14.63 20.28
C LEU A 249 3.72 16.10 20.39
N ILE A 250 2.52 16.31 20.92
CA ILE A 250 1.90 17.64 21.04
C ILE A 250 2.71 18.54 21.98
N ASP A 251 3.21 17.99 23.09
CA ASP A 251 3.94 18.75 24.09
C ASP A 251 5.38 19.07 23.67
N ALA A 252 6.04 18.13 22.98
CA ALA A 252 7.47 18.22 22.72
C ALA A 252 7.84 18.96 21.43
N PHE A 253 6.93 19.06 20.46
CA PHE A 253 7.30 19.52 19.11
C PHE A 253 6.45 20.69 18.57
N ASN A 254 7.16 21.70 18.09
CA ASN A 254 6.61 22.81 17.32
C ASN A 254 7.60 23.34 16.28
N GLY A 255 7.11 24.22 15.40
CA GLY A 255 7.95 25.14 14.63
C GLY A 255 8.37 24.68 13.24
N SER A 256 7.88 23.54 12.74
CA SER A 256 8.04 23.18 11.32
C SER A 256 6.73 22.65 10.72
N PRO A 257 6.45 22.89 9.43
CA PRO A 257 5.24 22.39 8.78
C PRO A 257 5.07 20.87 8.84
N ARG A 258 6.16 20.08 8.75
CA ARG A 258 6.09 18.62 8.91
C ARG A 258 5.79 18.18 10.33
N ILE A 259 6.37 18.87 11.33
CA ILE A 259 6.06 18.61 12.73
C ILE A 259 4.60 18.97 13.02
N ASP A 260 4.15 20.12 12.53
CA ASP A 260 2.80 20.61 12.70
C ASP A 260 1.79 19.70 11.99
N LEU A 261 2.15 19.09 10.86
CA LEU A 261 1.34 18.07 10.21
C LEU A 261 0.99 16.92 11.17
N PHE A 262 2.01 16.29 11.77
CA PHE A 262 1.79 15.19 12.72
C PHE A 262 1.13 15.66 14.03
N ARG A 263 1.48 16.87 14.50
CA ARG A 263 0.86 17.44 15.72
C ARG A 263 -0.62 17.69 15.53
N GLY A 264 -1.00 18.33 14.43
CA GLY A 264 -2.39 18.62 14.08
C GLY A 264 -3.20 17.34 13.89
N ALA A 265 -2.63 16.33 13.21
CA ALA A 265 -3.25 15.01 13.10
C ALA A 265 -3.44 14.34 14.49
N SER A 266 -2.48 14.50 15.40
CA SER A 266 -2.59 13.98 16.77
C SER A 266 -3.64 14.70 17.62
N GLN A 267 -3.77 16.01 17.47
CA GLN A 267 -4.83 16.80 18.12
C GLN A 267 -6.20 16.31 17.65
N GLU A 268 -6.35 16.10 16.35
CA GLU A 268 -7.58 15.58 15.76
C GLU A 268 -7.94 14.20 16.33
N LEU A 269 -6.98 13.28 16.37
CA LEU A 269 -7.19 11.94 16.90
C LEU A 269 -7.51 11.90 18.40
N ARG A 270 -7.21 12.99 19.12
CA ARG A 270 -7.54 13.15 20.53
C ARG A 270 -8.85 13.93 20.78
N GLY A 271 -9.51 14.40 19.73
CA GLY A 271 -10.76 15.16 19.82
C GLY A 271 -10.57 16.68 20.01
N ASP A 272 -9.34 17.19 19.88
CA ASP A 272 -9.08 18.64 19.92
C ASP A 272 -9.16 19.24 18.50
N HIS A 273 -10.38 19.24 17.95
CA HIS A 273 -10.65 19.56 16.54
C HIS A 273 -10.29 21.01 16.20
N GLU A 274 -10.53 21.96 17.12
CA GLU A 274 -10.20 23.37 16.89
C GLU A 274 -8.69 23.60 16.82
N ALA A 275 -7.92 23.03 17.75
CA ALA A 275 -6.47 23.13 17.72
C ALA A 275 -5.88 22.39 16.51
N ALA A 276 -6.45 21.24 16.15
CA ALA A 276 -6.08 20.50 14.95
C ALA A 276 -6.25 21.34 13.68
N LEU A 277 -7.40 21.98 13.50
CA LEU A 277 -7.67 22.86 12.35
C LEU A 277 -6.67 24.01 12.26
N ALA A 278 -6.36 24.66 13.38
CA ALA A 278 -5.39 25.75 13.40
C ALA A 278 -3.98 25.26 13.01
N THR A 279 -3.55 24.14 13.61
CA THR A 279 -2.21 23.57 13.38
C THR A 279 -2.05 23.02 11.95
N LEU A 280 -3.04 22.29 11.44
CA LEU A 280 -2.99 21.69 10.11
C LEU A 280 -3.02 22.73 8.99
N ARG A 281 -3.75 23.85 9.16
CA ARG A 281 -3.73 24.97 8.20
C ARG A 281 -2.37 25.64 8.15
N HIS A 282 -1.71 25.79 9.30
CA HIS A 282 -0.34 26.29 9.33
C HIS A 282 0.62 25.33 8.62
N ALA A 283 0.48 24.02 8.84
CA ALA A 283 1.26 23.00 8.16
C ALA A 283 1.06 23.02 6.64
N SER A 284 -0.19 23.07 6.15
CA SER A 284 -0.50 23.03 4.71
C SER A 284 -0.11 24.31 3.96
N ALA A 285 0.08 25.42 4.66
CA ALA A 285 0.65 26.65 4.09
C ALA A 285 2.18 26.59 3.90
N GLY A 286 2.85 25.60 4.48
CA GLY A 286 4.29 25.41 4.39
C GLY A 286 4.73 24.51 3.23
N PRO A 287 6.06 24.31 3.05
CA PRO A 287 6.60 23.43 2.01
C PRO A 287 6.44 21.95 2.40
N LEU A 288 5.27 21.40 2.09
CA LEU A 288 5.00 19.96 2.15
C LEU A 288 5.18 19.33 0.76
N SER A 289 5.62 18.07 0.72
CA SER A 289 5.53 17.27 -0.51
C SER A 289 4.06 17.00 -0.87
N PRO A 290 3.73 16.64 -2.13
CA PRO A 290 2.36 16.31 -2.52
C PRO A 290 1.70 15.23 -1.65
N LEU A 291 2.47 14.24 -1.22
CA LEU A 291 1.99 13.18 -0.33
C LEU A 291 1.66 13.72 1.07
N GLU A 292 2.55 14.53 1.65
CA GLU A 292 2.34 15.17 2.96
C GLU A 292 1.17 16.17 2.92
N LEU A 293 0.98 16.86 1.80
CA LEU A 293 -0.15 17.77 1.61
C LEU A 293 -1.48 17.01 1.51
N GLY A 294 -1.52 15.90 0.75
CA GLY A 294 -2.68 15.00 0.72
C GLY A 294 -3.03 14.45 2.10
N PHE A 295 -2.02 14.12 2.90
CA PHE A 295 -2.19 13.73 4.30
C PHE A 295 -2.73 14.89 5.18
N ALA A 296 -2.25 16.12 4.96
CA ALA A 296 -2.76 17.30 5.67
C ALA A 296 -4.24 17.54 5.39
N HIS A 297 -4.63 17.49 4.11
CA HIS A 297 -6.01 17.63 3.67
C HIS A 297 -6.93 16.54 4.24
N HIS A 298 -6.44 15.30 4.35
CA HIS A 298 -7.17 14.22 5.00
C HIS A 298 -7.57 14.57 6.45
N TYR A 299 -6.60 15.01 7.26
CA TYR A 299 -6.88 15.36 8.66
C TYR A 299 -7.65 16.68 8.81
N LEU A 300 -7.47 17.64 7.90
CA LEU A 300 -8.32 18.84 7.84
C LEU A 300 -9.77 18.47 7.57
N ALA A 301 -10.01 17.56 6.62
CA ALA A 301 -11.34 17.10 6.28
C ALA A 301 -12.03 16.43 7.49
N ARG A 302 -11.29 15.56 8.19
CA ARG A 302 -11.75 14.89 9.41
C ARG A 302 -12.08 15.89 10.52
N ALA A 303 -11.20 16.84 10.79
CA ALA A 303 -11.39 17.86 11.81
C ALA A 303 -12.59 18.78 11.50
N HIS A 304 -12.75 19.18 10.24
CA HIS A 304 -13.92 19.93 9.79
C HIS A 304 -15.23 19.14 9.98
N LEU A 305 -15.24 17.85 9.68
CA LEU A 305 -16.41 17.00 9.84
C LEU A 305 -16.85 16.92 11.31
N HIS A 306 -15.89 16.71 12.23
CA HIS A 306 -16.18 16.66 13.66
C HIS A 306 -16.53 18.02 14.27
N ALA A 307 -15.98 19.12 13.73
CA ALA A 307 -16.36 20.48 14.09
C ALA A 307 -17.74 20.90 13.55
N GLY A 308 -18.45 20.03 12.82
CA GLY A 308 -19.78 20.31 12.28
C GLY A 308 -19.78 21.20 11.02
N ASP A 309 -18.68 21.23 10.27
CA ASP A 309 -18.57 21.90 8.97
C ASP A 309 -18.41 20.88 7.83
N PRO A 310 -19.50 20.16 7.46
CA PRO A 310 -19.43 19.16 6.41
C PRO A 310 -19.16 19.77 5.02
N GLY A 311 -19.38 21.08 4.83
CA GLY A 311 -19.06 21.77 3.58
C GLY A 311 -17.56 21.79 3.32
N ARG A 312 -16.80 22.29 4.30
CA ARG A 312 -15.33 22.30 4.25
C ARG A 312 -14.74 20.91 4.33
N ALA A 313 -15.30 20.02 5.16
CA ALA A 313 -14.85 18.64 5.23
C ALA A 313 -14.81 17.97 3.84
N ARG A 314 -15.89 18.15 3.06
CA ARG A 314 -15.97 17.60 1.70
C ARG A 314 -14.99 18.25 0.73
N GLU A 315 -14.75 19.56 0.85
CA GLU A 315 -13.78 20.28 0.01
C GLU A 315 -12.36 19.77 0.26
N GLU A 316 -11.93 19.72 1.51
CA GLU A 316 -10.62 19.23 1.92
C GLU A 316 -10.41 17.76 1.51
N ALA A 317 -11.43 16.90 1.68
CA ALA A 317 -11.33 15.49 1.30
C ALA A 317 -11.11 15.25 -0.20
N ARG A 318 -11.44 16.22 -1.08
CA ARG A 318 -11.16 16.12 -2.52
C ARG A 318 -9.70 16.36 -2.87
N HIS A 319 -8.97 17.04 -1.99
CA HIS A 319 -7.53 17.30 -2.12
C HIS A 319 -6.68 16.29 -1.34
N ALA A 320 -7.32 15.42 -0.54
CA ALA A 320 -6.65 14.39 0.21
C ALA A 320 -6.19 13.22 -0.67
N SER A 321 -5.26 12.42 -0.16
CA SER A 321 -4.92 11.14 -0.77
C SER A 321 -6.14 10.22 -0.77
N ILE A 322 -6.42 9.59 -1.92
CA ILE A 322 -7.61 8.78 -2.09
C ILE A 322 -7.41 7.43 -1.38
N ASP A 323 -8.16 7.23 -0.30
CA ASP A 323 -8.24 5.99 0.45
C ASP A 323 -9.66 5.76 1.02
N ALA A 324 -9.85 4.62 1.71
CA ALA A 324 -11.13 4.25 2.29
C ALA A 324 -11.66 5.30 3.29
N ASP A 325 -10.80 5.82 4.17
CA ASP A 325 -11.19 6.78 5.19
C ASP A 325 -11.57 8.13 4.57
N THR A 326 -10.88 8.56 3.52
CA THR A 326 -11.20 9.78 2.76
C THR A 326 -12.57 9.68 2.11
N TYR A 327 -12.88 8.54 1.48
CA TYR A 327 -14.24 8.30 0.95
C TYR A 327 -15.29 8.23 2.06
N ALA A 328 -14.96 7.67 3.23
CA ALA A 328 -15.87 7.68 4.38
C ALA A 328 -16.16 9.10 4.88
N ILE A 329 -15.16 9.99 4.90
CA ILE A 329 -15.34 11.42 5.21
C ILE A 329 -16.24 12.09 4.18
N ILE A 330 -16.02 11.87 2.88
CA ILE A 330 -16.87 12.40 1.80
C ILE A 330 -18.31 11.90 1.98
N ALA A 331 -18.50 10.61 2.26
CA ALA A 331 -19.81 10.01 2.46
C ALA A 331 -20.56 10.64 3.64
N ALA A 332 -19.89 10.77 4.79
CA ALA A 332 -20.44 11.39 5.99
C ALA A 332 -20.79 12.87 5.77
N ALA A 333 -19.87 13.64 5.20
CA ALA A 333 -20.05 15.05 4.90
C ALA A 333 -21.22 15.29 3.92
N SER A 334 -21.28 14.52 2.82
CA SER A 334 -22.37 14.61 1.85
C SER A 334 -23.72 14.21 2.45
N ALA A 335 -23.76 13.20 3.34
CA ALA A 335 -24.99 12.83 4.03
C ALA A 335 -25.51 13.96 4.95
N GLN A 336 -24.63 14.63 5.70
CA GLN A 336 -25.00 15.77 6.55
C GLN A 336 -25.53 16.96 5.73
N LEU A 337 -25.03 17.14 4.51
CA LEU A 337 -25.49 18.17 3.57
C LEU A 337 -26.77 17.78 2.79
N GLY A 338 -27.36 16.62 3.06
CA GLY A 338 -28.53 16.11 2.33
C GLY A 338 -28.24 15.64 0.90
N ARG A 339 -26.96 15.51 0.52
CA ARG A 339 -26.52 15.05 -0.81
C ARG A 339 -26.46 13.52 -0.85
N ASN A 340 -27.62 12.88 -0.75
CA ASN A 340 -27.74 11.44 -0.53
C ASN A 340 -27.10 10.59 -1.65
N GLU A 341 -27.19 11.00 -2.92
CA GLU A 341 -26.57 10.26 -4.03
C GLU A 341 -25.04 10.26 -3.96
N GLU A 342 -24.43 11.43 -3.71
CA GLU A 342 -22.98 11.56 -3.53
C GLU A 342 -22.51 10.75 -2.31
N ALA A 343 -23.29 10.78 -1.22
CA ALA A 343 -22.99 10.01 -0.02
C ALA A 343 -23.01 8.49 -0.27
N ILE A 344 -23.98 7.99 -1.04
CA ILE A 344 -24.05 6.56 -1.40
C ILE A 344 -22.85 6.16 -2.25
N LYS A 345 -22.53 6.92 -3.30
CA LYS A 345 -21.38 6.63 -4.18
C LYS A 345 -20.08 6.60 -3.39
N ALA A 346 -19.84 7.60 -2.55
CA ALA A 346 -18.64 7.64 -1.70
C ALA A 346 -18.60 6.49 -0.69
N ALA A 347 -19.73 6.10 -0.09
CA ALA A 347 -19.78 4.95 0.82
C ALA A 347 -19.48 3.62 0.09
N GLU A 348 -19.95 3.47 -1.16
CA GLU A 348 -19.65 2.30 -1.99
C GLU A 348 -18.16 2.21 -2.34
N GLU A 349 -17.54 3.33 -2.70
CA GLU A 349 -16.10 3.38 -2.92
C GLU A 349 -15.32 3.06 -1.64
N ALA A 350 -15.68 3.65 -0.49
CA ALA A 350 -15.05 3.33 0.79
C ALA A 350 -15.11 1.82 1.10
N LEU A 351 -16.29 1.21 0.94
CA LEU A 351 -16.49 -0.23 1.15
C LEU A 351 -15.63 -1.08 0.19
N ARG A 352 -15.58 -0.70 -1.10
CA ARG A 352 -14.74 -1.38 -2.09
C ARG A 352 -13.26 -1.33 -1.71
N TRP A 353 -12.78 -0.19 -1.18
CA TRP A 353 -11.41 -0.06 -0.70
C TRP A 353 -11.12 -0.91 0.57
N MET A 354 -12.11 -1.10 1.43
CA MET A 354 -11.96 -1.89 2.66
C MET A 354 -11.97 -3.40 2.42
N GLU A 355 -12.67 -3.89 1.39
CA GLU A 355 -12.87 -5.33 1.12
C GLU A 355 -11.57 -6.15 1.08
N PRO A 356 -10.51 -5.76 0.34
CA PRO A 356 -9.26 -6.52 0.33
C PRO A 356 -8.58 -6.58 1.71
N ALA A 357 -8.66 -5.50 2.48
CA ALA A 357 -8.05 -5.45 3.82
C ALA A 357 -8.79 -6.37 4.81
N LEU A 358 -10.12 -6.34 4.78
CA LEU A 358 -10.97 -7.20 5.61
C LEU A 358 -10.82 -8.67 5.25
N ALA A 359 -10.67 -9.00 3.96
CA ALA A 359 -10.39 -10.36 3.50
C ALA A 359 -9.04 -10.89 4.00
N ARG A 360 -8.02 -10.02 4.08
CA ARG A 360 -6.68 -10.37 4.56
C ARG A 360 -6.65 -10.67 6.06
N ARG A 361 -7.48 -10.01 6.86
CA ARG A 361 -7.51 -10.16 8.34
C ARG A 361 -8.94 -10.10 8.87
N PRO A 362 -9.70 -11.22 8.79
CA PRO A 362 -11.06 -11.29 9.31
C PRO A 362 -11.05 -11.06 10.83
N GLY A 363 -11.49 -9.88 11.28
CA GLY A 363 -11.48 -9.47 12.68
C GLY A 363 -10.71 -8.17 12.97
N GLU A 364 -9.80 -7.76 12.08
CA GLU A 364 -9.26 -6.41 12.09
C GLU A 364 -10.16 -5.52 11.22
N LEU A 365 -11.05 -4.77 11.87
CA LEU A 365 -11.93 -3.78 11.21
C LEU A 365 -11.16 -2.59 10.60
N ARG A 366 -9.82 -2.66 10.48
CA ARG A 366 -8.96 -1.54 10.08
C ARG A 366 -8.24 -1.85 8.78
N ALA A 367 -8.42 -1.00 7.78
CA ALA A 367 -7.68 -1.02 6.53
C ALA A 367 -6.26 -0.48 6.75
N GLY A 368 -5.39 -1.22 7.43
CA GLY A 368 -3.94 -0.94 7.52
C GLY A 368 -3.51 0.33 8.26
N SER A 369 -4.43 1.23 8.61
CA SER A 369 -4.15 2.43 9.40
C SER A 369 -4.09 2.09 10.89
N PRO A 370 -3.04 2.50 11.62
CA PRO A 370 -2.99 2.33 13.08
C PRO A 370 -4.01 3.22 13.80
N HIS A 371 -4.61 4.19 13.11
CA HIS A 371 -5.55 5.15 13.67
C HIS A 371 -7.00 4.65 13.57
N PRO A 372 -7.91 5.09 14.46
CA PRO A 372 -9.33 4.77 14.36
C PRO A 372 -9.91 5.37 13.07
N ALA A 373 -10.54 4.50 12.27
CA ALA A 373 -11.31 4.87 11.07
C ALA A 373 -12.42 5.87 11.43
N VAL A 374 -12.79 6.72 10.47
CA VAL A 374 -13.87 7.71 10.66
C VAL A 374 -15.22 7.02 10.75
N LEU A 375 -15.43 6.00 9.92
CA LEU A 375 -16.59 5.13 9.96
C LEU A 375 -16.14 3.67 9.82
N THR A 376 -16.74 2.81 10.62
CA THR A 376 -16.68 1.35 10.46
C THR A 376 -17.45 0.90 9.22
N ARG A 377 -17.22 -0.35 8.78
CA ARG A 377 -17.97 -0.96 7.68
C ARG A 377 -19.47 -0.96 7.96
N GLU A 378 -19.86 -1.32 9.17
CA GLU A 378 -21.25 -1.35 9.62
C GLU A 378 -21.88 0.05 9.58
N GLU A 379 -21.14 1.08 10.00
CA GLU A 379 -21.59 2.47 9.95
C GLU A 379 -21.72 2.99 8.51
N LEU A 380 -20.81 2.61 7.60
CA LEU A 380 -20.90 2.93 6.17
C LEU A 380 -22.14 2.27 5.53
N LEU A 381 -22.39 0.99 5.82
CA LEU A 381 -23.59 0.29 5.34
C LEU A 381 -24.87 0.95 5.88
N ALA A 382 -24.91 1.26 7.17
CA ALA A 382 -26.03 1.94 7.80
C ALA A 382 -26.25 3.36 7.21
N LEU A 383 -25.17 4.09 6.93
CA LEU A 383 -25.22 5.40 6.28
C LEU A 383 -25.80 5.28 4.87
N LYS A 384 -25.31 4.33 4.07
CA LYS A 384 -25.83 4.04 2.73
C LYS A 384 -27.32 3.75 2.75
N GLU A 385 -27.79 2.87 3.65
CA GLU A 385 -29.20 2.56 3.79
C GLU A 385 -30.06 3.77 4.19
N ARG A 386 -29.58 4.62 5.10
CA ARG A 386 -30.29 5.86 5.49
C ARG A 386 -30.45 6.79 4.30
N CYS A 387 -29.40 6.99 3.51
CA CYS A 387 -29.44 7.82 2.30
C CYS A 387 -30.39 7.24 1.24
N LEU A 388 -30.39 5.92 1.04
CA LEU A 388 -31.34 5.25 0.13
C LEU A 388 -32.80 5.49 0.56
N ARG A 389 -33.10 5.30 1.87
CA ARG A 389 -34.44 5.58 2.41
C ARG A 389 -34.85 7.05 2.25
N ALA A 390 -33.91 7.99 2.37
CA ALA A 390 -34.17 9.40 2.15
C ALA A 390 -34.53 9.70 0.69
N LEU A 391 -33.79 9.13 -0.28
CA LEU A 391 -34.08 9.27 -1.71
C LEU A 391 -35.46 8.69 -2.09
N SER A 392 -35.83 7.53 -1.54
CA SER A 392 -37.16 6.95 -1.80
C SER A 392 -38.31 7.83 -1.28
N ARG A 393 -38.09 8.59 -0.20
CA ARG A 393 -39.09 9.51 0.34
C ARG A 393 -39.20 10.82 -0.45
N SER A 394 -38.10 11.31 -1.02
CA SER A 394 -38.10 12.51 -1.86
C SER A 394 -38.66 12.23 -3.25
N GLY A 395 -38.38 11.04 -3.83
CA GLY A 395 -38.91 10.62 -5.14
C GLY A 395 -40.42 10.35 -5.17
N GLY A 396 -41.11 10.36 -4.02
CA GLY A 396 -42.56 10.30 -3.93
C GLY A 396 -43.25 11.67 -3.92
N ARG A 397 -42.50 12.77 -4.12
CA ARG A 397 -43.03 14.15 -4.17
C ARG A 397 -42.62 14.83 -5.48
N ASP A 398 -43.18 14.35 -6.59
CA ASP A 398 -43.48 15.06 -7.84
C ASP A 398 -44.55 14.18 -8.53
N CYS A 399 -45.81 14.56 -8.85
CA CYS A 399 -46.47 15.85 -9.15
C CYS A 399 -47.92 15.84 -8.56
N PRO A 400 -48.51 17.02 -8.30
CA PRO A 400 -49.36 17.63 -9.34
C PRO A 400 -48.65 18.69 -10.16
#